data_AF-A0AB35G098-F1
#
_entry.id   AF-A0AB35G098-F1
#
_cell.length_a   1.000
_cell.length_b   1.000
_cell.length_c   1.000
_cell.angle_alpha   90.00
_cell.angle_beta   90.00
_cell.angle_gamma   90.00
#
_symmetry.space_group_name_H-M   'P 1'
#
loop_
_entity.id
_entity.type
_entity.pdbx_description
1 polymer ?
#
loop_
_entity_poly.entity_id
_entity_poly.type
_entity_poly.pdbx_seq_one_letter_code
_entity_poly.pdbx_strand_id
1 'polypeptide(L)'
;MANQYNVFIAVDFFNSDILFVANSSGELRRKVIKAIENHELESDGAVRLYRTSYQSFKAIKHFMERYHLPFHEAARPKGRDYESQTTNAVG
;
A
#
# COMPACT_ATOMS: atom_id res chain seq x y z
N MET A 1 -10.58 -5.57 20.98
CA MET A 1 -10.56 -4.50 19.95
C MET A 1 -9.23 -4.49 19.19
N ALA A 2 -8.94 -5.51 18.36
CA ALA A 2 -7.63 -5.65 17.69
C ALA A 2 -7.57 -5.11 16.24
N ASN A 3 -8.73 -4.91 15.58
CA ASN A 3 -8.80 -4.53 14.16
C ASN A 3 -8.54 -3.03 13.88
N GLN A 4 -8.55 -2.15 14.90
CA GLN A 4 -8.28 -0.72 14.68
C GLN A 4 -6.81 -0.43 14.31
N TYR A 5 -5.90 -1.35 14.63
CA TYR A 5 -4.46 -1.15 14.44
C TYR A 5 -3.93 -1.73 13.13
N ASN A 6 -4.73 -2.53 12.40
CA ASN A 6 -4.25 -3.31 11.26
C ASN A 6 -5.17 -3.19 10.06
N VAL A 7 -4.84 -2.27 9.16
CA VAL A 7 -5.35 -2.21 7.80
C VAL A 7 -4.29 -2.81 6.89
N PHE A 8 -4.69 -3.79 6.09
CA PHE A 8 -3.83 -4.43 5.09
C PHE A 8 -4.18 -3.86 3.72
N ILE A 9 -3.16 -3.44 2.98
CA ILE A 9 -3.30 -2.70 1.72
C ILE A 9 -2.50 -3.44 0.66
N ALA A 10 -3.11 -3.64 -0.51
CA ALA A 10 -2.40 -4.02 -1.72
C ALA A 10 -2.36 -2.80 -2.64
N VAL A 11 -1.17 -2.48 -3.10
CA VAL A 11 -0.87 -1.34 -3.96
C VAL A 11 -0.33 -1.88 -5.27
N ASP A 12 -0.54 -1.15 -6.35
CA ASP A 12 0.01 -1.47 -7.66
C ASP A 12 1.55 -1.62 -7.64
N PHE A 13 2.09 -2.16 -8.72
CA PHE A 13 3.53 -2.36 -8.85
C PHE A 13 4.34 -1.06 -8.79
N PHE A 14 3.77 0.11 -9.12
CA PHE A 14 4.48 1.39 -9.08
C PHE A 14 4.34 2.14 -7.75
N ASN A 15 3.60 1.61 -6.77
CA ASN A 15 3.22 2.35 -5.56
C ASN A 15 2.52 3.68 -5.85
N SER A 16 1.72 3.70 -6.91
CA SER A 16 0.88 4.81 -7.31
C SER A 16 -0.50 4.70 -6.67
N ASP A 17 -1.12 3.52 -6.71
CA ASP A 17 -2.54 3.36 -6.41
C ASP A 17 -2.83 2.20 -5.46
N ILE A 18 -3.75 2.45 -4.52
CA ILE A 18 -4.28 1.41 -3.64
C ILE A 18 -5.32 0.60 -4.41
N LEU A 19 -5.00 -0.66 -4.70
CA LEU A 19 -5.88 -1.58 -5.41
C LEU A 19 -6.88 -2.27 -4.47
N PHE A 20 -6.40 -2.76 -3.33
CA PHE A 20 -7.25 -3.48 -2.37
C PHE A 20 -6.96 -3.09 -0.93
N VAL A 21 -8.01 -3.13 -0.11
CA VAL A 21 -7.94 -2.90 1.35
C VAL A 21 -8.67 -4.04 2.06
N ALA A 22 -8.12 -4.50 3.18
CA ALA A 22 -8.66 -5.60 3.97
C ALA A 22 -8.36 -5.43 5.47
N ASN A 23 -9.14 -6.12 6.31
CA ASN A 23 -8.95 -6.11 7.76
C ASN A 23 -8.05 -7.26 8.25
N SER A 24 -7.64 -8.16 7.35
CA SER A 24 -6.69 -9.24 7.63
C SER A 24 -5.83 -9.54 6.41
N SER A 25 -4.63 -10.09 6.64
CA SER A 25 -3.75 -10.55 5.56
C SER A 25 -4.37 -11.67 4.72
N GLY A 26 -5.14 -12.58 5.34
CA GLY A 26 -5.82 -13.66 4.64
C GLY A 26 -6.93 -13.15 3.71
N GLU A 27 -7.69 -12.14 4.14
CA GLU A 27 -8.67 -11.48 3.29
C GLU A 27 -8.00 -10.74 2.13
N LEU A 28 -6.90 -10.02 2.39
CA LEU A 28 -6.17 -9.31 1.34
C LEU A 28 -5.65 -10.27 0.27
N ARG A 29 -5.04 -11.39 0.68
CA ARG A 29 -4.54 -12.42 -0.23
C ARG A 29 -5.64 -12.99 -1.12
N ARG A 30 -6.81 -13.29 -0.56
CA ARG A 30 -7.95 -13.79 -1.35
C ARG A 30 -8.41 -12.78 -2.40
N LYS A 31 -8.44 -11.48 -2.06
CA LYS A 31 -8.79 -10.42 -3.01
C LYS A 31 -7.78 -10.35 -4.16
N VAL A 32 -6.49 -10.36 -3.84
CA VAL A 32 -5.40 -10.34 -4.85
C VAL A 32 -5.47 -11.57 -5.75
N ILE A 33 -5.56 -12.78 -5.18
CA ILE A 33 -5.63 -14.02 -5.97
C ILE A 33 -6.83 -13.99 -6.92
N LYS A 34 -8.01 -13.59 -6.43
CA LYS A 34 -9.21 -13.49 -7.26
C LYS A 34 -9.04 -12.48 -8.40
N ALA A 35 -8.38 -11.34 -8.15
CA ALA A 35 -8.10 -10.36 -9.20
C ALA A 35 -7.10 -10.89 -10.25
N ILE A 36 -6.12 -11.69 -9.83
CA ILE A 36 -5.19 -12.41 -10.74
C ILE A 36 -5.97 -13.40 -11.60
N GLU A 37 -6.82 -14.24 -10.99
CA GLU A 37 -7.67 -15.22 -11.69
C GLU A 37 -8.60 -14.56 -12.71
N ASN A 38 -9.08 -13.35 -12.40
CA ASN A 38 -9.95 -12.57 -13.28
C ASN A 38 -9.20 -11.74 -14.34
N HIS A 39 -7.87 -11.77 -14.38
CA HIS A 39 -7.03 -10.92 -15.24
C HIS A 39 -7.28 -9.41 -15.06
N GLU A 40 -7.60 -8.97 -13.84
CA GLU A 40 -7.91 -7.57 -13.51
C GLU A 40 -6.65 -6.74 -13.18
N LEU A 41 -5.47 -7.35 -13.15
CA LEU A 41 -4.22 -6.69 -12.77
C LEU A 41 -3.29 -6.52 -13.98
N GLU A 42 -2.89 -5.27 -14.25
CA GLU A 42 -2.11 -4.90 -15.45
C GLU A 42 -0.68 -5.45 -15.48
N SER A 43 -0.08 -5.74 -14.32
CA SER A 43 1.33 -6.13 -14.20
C SER A 43 1.53 -7.62 -13.88
N ASP A 44 0.88 -8.52 -14.61
CA ASP A 44 0.95 -9.99 -14.39
C ASP A 44 0.69 -10.39 -12.92
N GLY A 45 -0.18 -9.65 -12.24
CA GLY A 45 -0.50 -9.88 -10.83
C GLY A 45 0.50 -9.33 -9.82
N ALA A 46 1.52 -8.57 -10.23
CA ALA A 46 2.47 -7.96 -9.31
C ALA A 46 1.81 -6.84 -8.50
N VAL A 47 1.75 -7.03 -7.18
CA VAL A 47 1.23 -6.05 -6.21
C VAL A 47 2.17 -5.96 -5.01
N ARG A 48 2.24 -4.79 -4.37
CA ARG A 48 2.98 -4.58 -3.12
C ARG A 48 2.04 -4.59 -1.94
N LEU A 49 2.39 -5.32 -0.89
CA LEU A 49 1.56 -5.49 0.29
C LEU A 49 2.09 -4.63 1.45
N TYR A 50 1.20 -3.86 2.05
CA TYR A 50 1.48 -2.97 3.19
C TYR A 50 0.56 -3.28 4.36
N ARG A 51 1.01 -2.94 5.56
CA ARG A 51 0.20 -2.93 6.79
C ARG A 51 0.34 -1.57 7.44
N THR A 52 -0.77 -0.98 7.85
CA THR A 52 -0.80 0.32 8.52
C THR A 52 -1.90 0.39 9.56
N SER A 53 -1.95 1.47 10.33
CA SER A 53 -3.06 1.75 11.25
C SER A 53 -4.26 2.33 10.51
N TYR A 54 -5.47 2.20 11.07
CA TYR A 54 -6.66 2.80 10.47
C TYR A 54 -6.56 4.33 10.37
N GLN A 55 -5.95 4.99 11.36
CA GLN A 55 -5.75 6.44 11.34
C GLN A 55 -4.80 6.87 10.23
N SER A 56 -3.66 6.18 10.10
CA SER A 56 -2.69 6.43 9.02
C SER A 56 -3.32 6.19 7.65
N PHE A 57 -4.08 5.10 7.48
CA PHE A 57 -4.79 4.81 6.23
C PHE A 57 -5.74 5.95 5.81
N LYS A 58 -6.54 6.49 6.75
CA LYS A 58 -7.41 7.64 6.45
C LYS A 58 -6.63 8.87 5.99
N ALA A 59 -5.51 9.17 6.66
CA ALA A 59 -4.68 10.30 6.31
C ALA A 59 -4.08 10.13 4.90
N ILE A 60 -3.54 8.94 4.61
CA ILE A 60 -3.00 8.59 3.28
C ILE A 60 -4.07 8.78 2.21
N LYS A 61 -5.25 8.17 2.39
CA LYS A 61 -6.35 8.27 1.44
C LYS A 61 -6.77 9.73 1.22
N HIS A 62 -6.89 10.51 2.30
CA HIS A 62 -7.19 11.93 2.19
C HIS A 62 -6.14 12.69 1.39
N PHE A 63 -4.85 12.39 1.55
CA PHE A 63 -3.80 13.04 0.78
C PHE A 63 -3.79 12.64 -0.70
N MET A 64 -4.01 11.36 -1.00
CA MET A 64 -4.15 10.88 -2.37
C MET A 64 -5.30 11.59 -3.08
N GLU A 65 -6.48 11.66 -2.46
CA GLU A 65 -7.67 12.30 -3.06
C GLU A 65 -7.55 13.82 -3.15
N ARG A 66 -7.10 14.49 -2.08
CA ARG A 66 -7.08 15.95 -2.02
C ARG A 66 -5.99 16.58 -2.88
N TYR A 67 -4.84 15.92 -2.96
CA TYR A 67 -3.65 16.46 -3.61
C TYR A 67 -3.24 15.67 -4.86
N HIS A 68 -4.03 14.66 -5.27
CA HIS A 68 -3.74 13.79 -6.41
C HIS A 68 -2.35 13.14 -6.30
N LEU A 69 -1.94 12.81 -5.07
CA LEU A 69 -0.63 12.21 -4.81
C LEU A 69 -0.69 10.70 -4.99
N PRO A 70 0.36 10.09 -5.58
CA PRO A 70 0.52 8.65 -5.56
C PRO A 70 0.71 8.14 -4.12
N PHE A 71 0.39 6.86 -3.89
CA PHE A 71 0.44 6.22 -2.58
C PHE A 71 1.79 6.42 -1.89
N HIS A 72 2.92 6.25 -2.59
CA HIS A 72 4.25 6.39 -1.99
C HIS A 72 4.52 7.80 -1.42
N GLU A 73 4.01 8.84 -2.07
CA GLU A 73 4.13 10.23 -1.57
C GLU A 73 3.16 10.49 -0.42
N ALA A 74 1.90 10.04 -0.56
CA ALA A 74 0.88 10.21 0.46
C ALA A 74 1.18 9.44 1.76
N ALA A 75 1.85 8.29 1.66
CA ALA A 75 2.29 7.46 2.79
C ALA A 75 3.63 7.90 3.39
N ARG A 76 4.31 8.88 2.79
CA ARG A 76 5.58 9.38 3.28
C ARG A 76 5.41 10.06 4.64
N PRO A 77 6.22 9.71 5.67
CA PRO A 77 6.17 10.39 6.96
C PRO A 77 6.52 11.89 6.82
N LYS A 78 5.75 12.76 7.48
CA LYS A 78 5.90 14.24 7.43
C LYS A 78 7.18 14.82 8.06
N GLY A 79 8.25 14.06 8.20
CA GLY A 79 9.43 14.54 8.94
C GLY A 79 10.71 13.73 8.76
N ARG A 80 10.93 13.11 7.59
CA ARG A 80 12.24 12.52 7.29
C ARG A 80 12.71 12.89 5.89
N ASP A 81 13.76 13.70 5.86
CA ASP A 81 14.83 13.56 4.90
C ASP A 81 15.36 12.12 5.00
N TYR A 82 14.71 11.20 4.29
CA TYR A 82 15.18 9.82 4.13
C TYR A 82 16.15 9.74 2.95
N GLU A 83 16.94 10.80 2.72
CA GLU A 83 18.15 10.73 1.91
C GLU A 83 19.30 10.30 2.82
N SER A 84 19.37 9.01 3.11
CA SER A 84 20.62 8.29 3.42
C SER A 84 20.28 6.86 3.82
N GLN A 85 21.00 5.91 3.21
CA GLN A 85 21.02 4.47 3.51
C GLN A 85 19.95 3.62 2.81
N THR A 86 20.06 3.50 1.50
CA THR A 86 19.99 2.17 0.83
C THR A 86 20.84 2.15 -0.46
N THR A 87 21.99 2.82 -0.45
CA THR A 87 23.13 2.46 -1.31
C THR A 87 24.16 1.80 -0.41
N ASN A 88 24.00 0.49 -0.21
CA ASN A 88 25.06 -0.50 0.02
C ASN A 88 24.37 -1.87 0.26
N ALA A 89 23.69 -2.35 -0.77
CA ALA A 89 23.41 -3.77 -0.94
C ALA A 89 24.14 -4.23 -2.20
N VAL A 90 25.48 -4.17 -2.18
CA VAL A 90 26.39 -4.85 -3.11
C VAL A 90 27.78 -4.92 -2.45
N GLY A 91 28.30 -6.14 -2.30
CA GLY A 91 29.66 -6.43 -1.84
C GLY A 91 29.71 -7.45 -0.71
#